data_AF-A0A2E4MFJ4-F1
#
_entry.id   AF-A0A2E4MFJ4-F1
#
_cell.length_a   1.000
_cell.length_b   1.000
_cell.length_c   1.000
_cell.angle_alpha   90.00
_cell.angle_beta   90.00
_cell.angle_gamma   90.00
#
_symmetry.space_group_name_H-M   'P 1'
#
loop_
_entity.id
_entity.type
_entity.pdbx_description
1 polymer ?
#
loop_
_entity_poly.entity_id
_entity_poly.type
_entity_poly.pdbx_seq_one_letter_code
_entity_poly.pdbx_strand_id
1 'polypeptide(L)'
;MIIRLIIGLVVNYICLCYSQEIQVKMLTKSYANVPVIGKVYHYQTTYLANDKKNTIQTTNIESRFIGFMLGAFSDIKDTTGTLIDEGGQEWEYNINDKEYWEPSDENEQVSEDDVEKPKKIEYSIGSDDESSEDYNIISVSRLGHEEMEIIHGFRTKKWTTTLEFSEFKWVIDEWSVKELSLLRLADSLNRQVLISQGINDTLITISSYGSGFSNNEMILGATKLDSVYQANGIPPISGEIIKGDVKKIEKGNDNPKMSFGIEMVELYAESYDENRFAIPEGYEFVD
;
A
#
# COMPACT_ATOMS: atom_id res chain seq x y z
N MET A 1 -9.97 47.54 17.38
CA MET A 1 -10.05 46.67 16.17
C MET A 1 -8.68 46.19 15.71
N ILE A 2 -7.66 47.05 15.67
CA ILE A 2 -6.29 46.72 15.21
C ILE A 2 -5.61 45.62 16.07
N ILE A 3 -5.75 45.65 17.39
CA ILE A 3 -5.12 44.65 18.29
C ILE A 3 -5.69 43.23 18.08
N ARG A 4 -6.99 43.09 17.78
CA ARG A 4 -7.59 41.77 17.49
C ARG A 4 -7.13 41.20 16.15
N LEU A 5 -6.84 42.07 15.18
CA LEU A 5 -6.35 41.66 13.87
C LEU A 5 -4.89 41.19 13.94
N ILE A 6 -4.06 41.85 14.75
CA ILE A 6 -2.66 41.47 15.00
C ILE A 6 -2.59 40.14 15.77
N ILE A 7 -3.42 39.95 16.80
CA ILE A 7 -3.45 38.68 17.55
C ILE A 7 -3.95 37.53 16.66
N GLY A 8 -4.96 37.77 15.81
CA GLY A 8 -5.45 36.76 14.86
C GLY A 8 -4.41 36.36 13.80
N LEU A 9 -3.58 37.31 13.35
CA LEU A 9 -2.48 37.07 12.41
C LEU A 9 -1.31 36.31 13.06
N VAL A 10 -0.95 36.69 14.29
CA VAL A 10 0.12 36.03 15.06
C VAL A 10 -0.27 34.60 15.44
N VAL A 11 -1.52 34.37 15.85
CA VAL A 11 -2.01 33.01 16.16
C VAL A 11 -2.08 32.13 14.90
N ASN A 12 -2.46 32.67 13.73
CA ASN A 12 -2.39 31.92 12.47
C ASN A 12 -0.96 31.59 12.05
N TYR A 13 -0.02 32.54 12.21
CA TYR A 13 1.39 32.30 11.89
C TYR A 13 2.02 31.25 12.82
N ILE A 14 1.71 31.31 14.12
CA ILE A 14 2.21 30.33 15.09
C ILE A 14 1.64 28.93 14.79
N CYS A 15 0.36 28.81 14.44
CA CYS A 15 -0.22 27.52 14.05
C CYS A 15 0.38 26.93 12.77
N LEU A 16 0.82 27.77 11.80
CA LEU A 16 1.48 27.32 10.58
C LEU A 16 2.92 26.82 10.82
N CYS A 17 3.64 27.42 11.78
CA CYS A 17 5.01 26.99 12.10
C CYS A 17 5.05 25.61 12.78
N TYR A 18 4.02 25.21 13.53
CA TYR A 18 4.02 23.91 14.23
C TYR A 18 3.88 22.69 13.32
N SER A 19 3.32 22.81 12.10
CA SER A 19 3.20 21.66 11.20
C SER A 19 4.52 21.29 10.51
N GLN A 20 5.58 22.07 10.69
CA GLN A 20 6.92 21.79 10.16
C GLN A 20 7.77 20.92 11.11
N GLU A 21 7.32 20.66 12.34
CA GLU A 21 8.10 19.93 13.35
C GLU A 21 7.61 18.49 13.61
N ILE A 22 6.68 17.98 12.81
CA ILE A 22 6.14 16.62 12.96
C ILE A 22 6.43 15.76 11.73
N GLN A 23 6.69 14.49 11.97
CA GLN A 23 6.68 13.43 10.96
C GLN A 23 5.69 12.35 11.36
N VAL A 24 5.14 11.64 10.38
CA VAL A 24 4.37 10.43 10.61
C VAL A 24 5.23 9.22 10.32
N LYS A 25 5.36 8.32 11.30
CA LYS A 25 5.93 7.00 11.12
C LYS A 25 4.80 5.97 11.02
N MET A 26 4.88 5.14 10.01
CA MET A 26 3.96 4.03 9.79
C MET A 26 4.76 2.75 9.56
N LEU A 27 4.42 1.67 10.28
CA LEU A 27 4.96 0.33 10.03
C LEU A 27 3.84 -0.53 9.45
N THR A 28 4.03 -1.02 8.24
CA THR A 28 3.16 -2.01 7.62
C THR A 28 3.87 -3.35 7.54
N LYS A 29 3.08 -4.41 7.63
CA LYS A 29 3.53 -5.79 7.51
C LYS A 29 2.69 -6.49 6.48
N SER A 30 3.32 -6.92 5.40
CA SER A 30 2.70 -7.82 4.42
C SER A 30 3.17 -9.25 4.67
N TYR A 31 2.30 -10.22 4.43
CA TYR A 31 2.65 -11.61 4.62
C TYR A 31 1.92 -12.52 3.64
N ALA A 32 2.54 -13.63 3.30
CA ALA A 32 1.98 -14.64 2.41
C ALA A 32 2.35 -16.03 2.91
N ASN A 33 1.44 -16.98 2.74
CA ASN A 33 1.70 -18.41 2.91
C ASN A 33 1.54 -19.05 1.53
N VAL A 34 2.66 -19.38 0.93
CA VAL A 34 2.71 -19.94 -0.42
C VAL A 34 3.04 -21.44 -0.33
N PRO A 35 2.37 -22.29 -1.12
CA PRO A 35 2.76 -23.68 -1.27
C PRO A 35 4.28 -23.81 -1.50
N VAL A 36 4.90 -24.85 -0.92
CA VAL A 36 6.35 -25.15 -1.02
C VAL A 36 7.27 -24.23 -0.21
N ILE A 37 7.08 -22.91 -0.25
CA ILE A 37 7.97 -21.94 0.42
C ILE A 37 7.59 -21.74 1.90
N GLY A 38 6.29 -21.81 2.22
CA GLY A 38 5.78 -21.51 3.55
C GLY A 38 5.53 -20.01 3.74
N LYS A 39 5.69 -19.53 4.99
CA LYS A 39 5.33 -18.16 5.37
C LYS A 39 6.43 -17.15 5.07
N VAL A 40 6.08 -16.12 4.33
CA VAL A 40 6.91 -14.97 3.96
C VAL A 40 6.37 -13.72 4.66
N TYR A 41 7.27 -12.85 5.10
CA TYR A 41 6.98 -11.59 5.77
C TYR A 41 7.80 -10.45 5.16
N HIS A 42 7.12 -9.34 4.91
CA HIS A 42 7.72 -8.07 4.51
C HIS A 42 7.31 -7.00 5.51
N TYR A 43 8.28 -6.22 5.95
CA TYR A 43 8.04 -5.06 6.78
C TYR A 43 8.46 -3.83 6.01
N GLN A 44 7.58 -2.83 5.99
CA GLN A 44 7.87 -1.54 5.41
C GLN A 44 7.63 -0.46 6.47
N THR A 45 8.68 0.28 6.80
CA THR A 45 8.58 1.49 7.63
C THR A 45 8.57 2.70 6.71
N THR A 46 7.49 3.48 6.76
CA THR A 46 7.36 4.71 6.00
C THR A 46 7.40 5.91 6.95
N TYR A 47 8.27 6.87 6.65
CA TYR A 47 8.34 8.18 7.27
C TYR A 47 7.80 9.21 6.28
N LEU A 48 6.91 10.07 6.76
CA LEU A 48 6.30 11.15 5.98
C LEU A 48 6.46 12.46 6.71
N ALA A 49 6.98 13.46 6.03
CA ALA A 49 7.02 14.85 6.45
C ALA A 49 6.67 15.72 5.24
N ASN A 50 6.44 17.02 5.44
CA ASN A 50 6.00 17.92 4.37
C ASN A 50 6.85 17.74 3.10
N ASP A 51 6.20 17.31 2.02
CA ASP A 51 6.79 17.03 0.70
C ASP A 51 7.94 16.00 0.67
N LYS A 52 8.22 15.29 1.77
CA LYS A 52 9.27 14.27 1.86
C LYS A 52 8.73 12.91 2.28
N LYS A 53 9.36 11.86 1.75
CA LYS A 53 9.05 10.47 2.12
C LYS A 53 10.32 9.66 2.19
N ASN A 54 10.44 8.84 3.22
CA ASN A 54 11.44 7.79 3.25
C ASN A 54 10.77 6.46 3.57
N THR A 55 11.08 5.44 2.79
CA THR A 55 10.56 4.10 2.96
C THR A 55 11.72 3.15 3.19
N ILE A 56 11.67 2.38 4.27
CA ILE A 56 12.67 1.35 4.59
C ILE A 56 11.97 0.01 4.55
N GLN A 57 12.54 -0.93 3.81
CA GLN A 57 12.01 -2.26 3.59
C GLN A 57 12.90 -3.30 4.25
N THR A 58 12.27 -4.31 4.85
CA THR A 58 12.97 -5.46 5.41
C THR A 58 12.16 -6.71 5.11
N THR A 59 12.79 -7.67 4.44
CA THR A 59 12.15 -8.93 4.05
C THR A 59 12.88 -10.09 4.71
N ASN A 60 12.14 -11.12 5.14
CA ASN A 60 12.73 -12.32 5.75
C ASN A 60 13.23 -13.37 4.73
N ILE A 61 13.00 -13.13 3.44
CA ILE A 61 13.31 -13.96 2.28
C ILE A 61 13.78 -13.04 1.15
N GLU A 62 14.49 -13.59 0.15
CA GLU A 62 14.90 -12.85 -1.06
C GLU A 62 13.68 -12.13 -1.69
N SER A 63 13.84 -10.82 -1.82
CA SER A 63 12.85 -9.81 -2.19
C SER A 63 12.03 -10.10 -3.45
N ARG A 64 12.63 -10.80 -4.44
CA ARG A 64 12.04 -11.06 -5.78
C ARG A 64 10.69 -11.77 -5.73
N PHE A 65 10.44 -12.50 -4.65
CA PHE A 65 9.19 -13.24 -4.47
C PHE A 65 8.01 -12.36 -4.04
N ILE A 66 8.28 -11.18 -3.46
CA ILE A 66 7.23 -10.25 -3.00
C ILE A 66 6.74 -9.36 -4.11
N GLY A 67 7.62 -8.97 -5.04
CA GLY A 67 7.25 -8.30 -6.30
C GLY A 67 6.18 -9.09 -7.07
N PHE A 68 6.34 -10.42 -7.15
CA PHE A 68 5.37 -11.34 -7.76
C PHE A 68 4.03 -11.42 -7.01
N MET A 69 4.01 -11.28 -5.69
CA MET A 69 2.78 -11.41 -4.87
C MET A 69 2.01 -10.09 -4.69
N LEU A 70 2.67 -8.94 -4.82
CA LEU A 70 2.07 -7.62 -4.57
C LEU A 70 1.94 -6.75 -5.83
N GLY A 71 2.46 -7.18 -6.99
CA GLY A 71 2.42 -6.40 -8.23
C GLY A 71 3.06 -5.00 -8.11
N ALA A 72 3.88 -4.77 -7.09
CA ALA A 72 4.31 -3.43 -6.66
C ALA A 72 5.81 -3.16 -6.81
N PHE A 73 6.64 -4.19 -7.05
CA PHE A 73 8.10 -4.04 -7.11
C PHE A 73 8.63 -4.91 -8.26
N SER A 74 8.80 -4.33 -9.44
CA SER A 74 9.23 -5.06 -10.63
C SER A 74 10.70 -5.47 -10.57
N ASP A 75 11.57 -4.74 -9.87
CA ASP A 75 13.01 -4.99 -9.97
C ASP A 75 13.68 -4.81 -8.63
N ILE A 76 13.84 -5.89 -7.86
CA ILE A 76 14.73 -5.82 -6.71
C ILE A 76 16.17 -6.03 -7.20
N LYS A 77 16.76 -4.92 -7.68
CA LYS A 77 18.11 -4.50 -7.24
C LYS A 77 18.11 -4.49 -5.71
N ASP A 78 19.22 -4.68 -4.99
CA ASP A 78 19.23 -4.84 -3.53
C ASP A 78 18.79 -3.57 -2.72
N THR A 79 17.78 -2.84 -3.18
CA THR A 79 17.13 -1.69 -2.55
C THR A 79 16.51 -2.11 -1.22
N THR A 80 17.02 -1.48 -0.16
CA THR A 80 16.48 -1.60 1.20
C THR A 80 15.68 -0.37 1.60
N GLY A 81 15.72 0.70 0.81
CA GLY A 81 14.87 1.85 1.00
C GLY A 81 14.85 2.83 -0.17
N THR A 82 13.86 3.70 -0.12
CA THR A 82 13.55 4.71 -1.14
C THR A 82 13.31 6.05 -0.46
N LEU A 83 14.03 7.07 -0.89
CA LEU A 83 13.92 8.44 -0.40
C LEU A 83 13.36 9.33 -1.50
N ILE A 84 12.35 10.15 -1.17
CA ILE A 84 11.81 11.19 -2.05
C ILE A 84 11.94 12.52 -1.31
N ASP A 85 12.58 13.49 -1.97
CA ASP A 85 12.79 14.83 -1.43
C ASP A 85 11.66 15.82 -1.80
N GLU A 86 11.77 17.06 -1.31
CA GLU A 86 10.77 18.13 -1.55
C GLU A 86 10.58 18.45 -3.03
N GLY A 87 11.62 18.21 -3.86
CA GLY A 87 11.59 18.39 -5.30
C GLY A 87 10.92 17.24 -6.05
N GLY A 88 10.55 16.17 -5.37
CA GLY A 88 10.06 14.94 -5.98
C GLY A 88 11.17 14.06 -6.55
N GLN A 89 12.44 14.38 -6.32
CA GLN A 89 13.56 13.53 -6.75
C GLN A 89 13.56 12.26 -5.90
N GLU A 90 13.66 11.13 -6.56
CA GLU A 90 13.69 9.81 -5.94
C GLU A 90 15.12 9.25 -5.94
N TRP A 91 15.49 8.60 -4.83
CA TRP A 91 16.75 7.90 -4.63
C TRP A 91 16.48 6.53 -4.03
N GLU A 92 17.04 5.49 -4.63
CA GLU A 92 17.07 4.15 -4.06
C GLU A 92 18.38 3.92 -3.30
N TYR A 93 18.34 3.14 -2.22
CA TYR A 93 19.53 2.84 -1.44
C TYR A 93 19.54 1.46 -0.78
N ASN A 94 20.74 0.92 -0.57
CA ASN A 94 21.01 -0.30 0.19
C ASN A 94 21.74 0.03 1.51
N ILE A 95 21.14 -0.33 2.64
CA ILE A 95 21.67 -0.09 3.99
C ILE A 95 22.88 -0.99 4.30
N ASN A 96 22.91 -2.21 3.75
CA ASN A 96 23.98 -3.16 3.99
C ASN A 96 25.25 -2.79 3.23
N ASP A 97 25.08 -2.46 1.94
CA ASP A 97 26.19 -2.12 1.04
C ASP A 97 26.58 -0.65 1.14
N LYS A 98 25.70 0.18 1.73
CA LYS A 98 25.85 1.65 1.82
C LYS A 98 26.01 2.28 0.45
N GLU A 99 25.15 1.87 -0.46
CA GLU A 99 25.12 2.37 -1.83
C GLU A 99 23.78 3.06 -2.09
N TYR A 100 23.76 4.04 -2.99
CA TYR A 100 22.55 4.70 -3.45
C TYR A 100 22.64 5.07 -4.93
N TRP A 101 21.50 5.09 -5.62
CA TRP A 101 21.41 5.33 -7.06
C TRP A 101 20.10 6.03 -7.42
N GLU A 102 20.03 6.59 -8.63
CA GLU A 102 18.77 7.06 -9.22
C GLU A 102 17.99 5.85 -9.75
N PRO A 103 16.65 5.78 -9.57
CA PRO A 103 15.84 4.72 -10.16
C PRO A 103 16.08 4.66 -11.67
N SER A 104 16.29 3.47 -12.22
CA SER A 104 16.48 3.30 -13.65
C SER A 104 15.14 3.37 -14.39
N ASP A 105 14.99 4.34 -15.29
CA ASP A 105 13.86 4.43 -16.22
C ASP A 105 13.94 3.32 -17.28
N GLU A 106 13.62 2.07 -16.92
CA GLU A 106 13.50 0.99 -17.92
C GLU A 106 12.26 1.13 -18.84
N ASN A 107 11.56 2.27 -18.79
CA ASN A 107 10.39 2.56 -19.62
C ASN A 107 10.65 3.49 -20.82
N GLU A 108 11.87 3.99 -21.07
CA GLU A 108 12.13 5.02 -22.11
C GLU A 108 12.97 4.58 -23.33
N GLN A 109 13.09 3.29 -23.64
CA GLN A 109 13.57 2.85 -24.97
C GLN A 109 12.69 1.77 -25.60
N VAL A 110 11.49 2.16 -26.00
CA VAL A 110 10.83 1.51 -27.16
C VAL A 110 11.17 2.34 -28.38
N SER A 111 12.14 1.88 -29.17
CA SER A 111 12.47 2.43 -30.48
C SER A 111 11.22 2.54 -31.35
N GLU A 112 10.99 3.70 -31.98
CA GLU A 112 9.80 4.11 -32.73
C GLU A 112 9.40 3.28 -33.96
N ASP A 113 10.01 2.11 -34.22
CA ASP A 113 9.79 1.35 -35.46
C ASP A 113 9.11 -0.02 -35.32
N ASP A 114 8.64 -0.42 -34.13
CA ASP A 114 7.71 -1.56 -34.00
C ASP A 114 6.35 -1.09 -33.49
N VAL A 115 5.38 -0.99 -34.40
CA VAL A 115 3.96 -0.91 -34.05
C VAL A 115 3.49 -2.28 -33.54
N GLU A 116 4.09 -2.75 -32.45
CA GLU A 116 3.44 -3.69 -31.55
C GLU A 116 2.50 -2.89 -30.66
N LYS A 117 1.23 -3.33 -30.64
CA LYS A 117 0.21 -2.83 -29.72
C LYS A 117 0.81 -2.69 -28.32
N PRO A 118 0.45 -1.64 -27.55
CA PRO A 118 0.96 -1.48 -26.19
C PRO A 118 0.79 -2.81 -25.46
N LYS A 119 1.90 -3.39 -24.99
CA LYS A 119 1.88 -4.58 -24.14
C LYS A 119 1.09 -4.20 -22.90
N LYS A 120 -0.20 -4.49 -22.97
CA LYS A 120 -1.13 -4.49 -21.86
C LYS A 120 -0.51 -5.44 -20.85
N ILE A 121 0.00 -4.90 -19.76
CA ILE A 121 0.41 -5.71 -18.61
C ILE A 121 -0.88 -6.35 -18.11
N GLU A 122 -1.13 -7.57 -18.57
CA GLU A 122 -2.27 -8.40 -18.16
C GLU A 122 -1.87 -9.11 -16.88
N TYR A 123 -2.40 -8.64 -15.76
CA TYR A 123 -2.32 -9.35 -14.50
C TYR A 123 -3.37 -10.47 -14.52
N SER A 124 -2.92 -11.74 -14.59
CA SER A 124 -3.80 -12.90 -14.46
C SER A 124 -3.94 -13.26 -12.97
N ILE A 125 -5.13 -13.08 -12.40
CA ILE A 125 -5.53 -13.80 -11.20
C ILE A 125 -6.57 -14.83 -11.59
N GLY A 126 -6.05 -16.04 -11.82
CA GLY A 126 -6.75 -17.16 -12.41
C GLY A 126 -5.89 -17.72 -13.55
N SER A 127 -5.20 -18.83 -13.26
CA SER A 127 -4.56 -19.77 -14.21
C SER A 127 -3.98 -19.18 -15.50
N ASP A 128 -2.65 -19.27 -15.64
CA ASP A 128 -1.93 -19.26 -16.92
C ASP A 128 -2.26 -20.48 -17.81
N ASP A 129 -3.51 -20.90 -17.87
CA ASP A 129 -3.99 -21.83 -18.88
C ASP A 129 -4.87 -21.03 -19.84
N GLU A 130 -4.46 -21.01 -21.11
CA GLU A 130 -5.23 -20.52 -22.26
C GLU A 130 -6.54 -21.31 -22.51
N SER A 131 -7.08 -21.99 -21.50
CA SER A 131 -8.44 -22.49 -21.47
C SER A 131 -9.29 -21.51 -20.67
N SER A 132 -9.96 -20.62 -21.40
CA SER A 132 -11.04 -19.76 -20.92
C SER A 132 -12.19 -20.60 -20.36
N GLU A 133 -12.08 -21.05 -19.12
CA GLU A 133 -13.25 -21.24 -18.29
C GLU A 133 -13.47 -19.92 -17.56
N ASP A 134 -14.44 -19.13 -18.05
CA ASP A 134 -14.94 -17.95 -17.36
C ASP A 134 -15.28 -18.36 -15.92
N TYR A 135 -14.41 -18.02 -14.97
CA TYR A 135 -14.68 -18.19 -13.54
C TYR A 135 -15.81 -17.24 -13.15
N ASN A 136 -17.04 -17.67 -13.44
CA ASN A 136 -18.25 -16.93 -13.14
C ASN A 136 -18.45 -16.92 -11.61
N ILE A 137 -18.55 -15.72 -11.06
CA ILE A 137 -18.88 -15.51 -9.65
C ILE A 137 -20.31 -16.02 -9.43
N ILE A 138 -20.45 -17.06 -8.60
CA ILE A 138 -21.72 -17.67 -8.25
C ILE A 138 -22.45 -16.82 -7.22
N SER A 139 -21.71 -16.35 -6.22
CA SER A 139 -22.28 -15.55 -5.14
C SER A 139 -21.25 -14.59 -4.56
N VAL A 140 -21.75 -13.45 -4.08
CA VAL A 140 -20.99 -12.49 -3.29
C VAL A 140 -21.75 -12.23 -2.01
N SER A 141 -21.06 -12.28 -0.87
CA SER A 141 -21.66 -11.94 0.42
C SER A 141 -20.68 -11.18 1.30
N ARG A 142 -21.21 -10.33 2.17
CA ARG A 142 -20.45 -9.59 3.17
C ARG A 142 -21.13 -9.68 4.52
N LEU A 143 -20.38 -10.07 5.53
CA LEU A 143 -20.82 -10.16 6.91
C LEU A 143 -20.01 -9.19 7.77
N GLY A 144 -20.70 -8.27 8.44
CA GLY A 144 -20.10 -7.47 9.51
C GLY A 144 -20.27 -8.19 10.84
N HIS A 145 -19.17 -8.53 11.50
CA HIS A 145 -19.20 -9.18 12.81
C HIS A 145 -19.62 -8.18 13.89
N GLU A 146 -20.38 -8.64 14.88
CA GLU A 146 -20.85 -7.78 15.98
C GLU A 146 -19.76 -7.54 17.04
N GLU A 147 -18.88 -8.54 17.22
CA GLU A 147 -17.78 -8.48 18.17
C GLU A 147 -16.69 -7.54 17.67
N MET A 148 -16.20 -6.69 18.58
CA MET A 148 -15.09 -5.80 18.32
C MET A 148 -13.79 -6.51 18.71
N GLU A 149 -12.79 -6.43 17.84
CA GLU A 149 -11.47 -7.03 18.06
C GLU A 149 -10.43 -5.93 18.34
N ILE A 150 -9.38 -6.27 19.10
CA ILE A 150 -8.26 -5.35 19.33
C ILE A 150 -7.08 -5.82 18.47
N ILE A 151 -6.71 -5.01 17.49
CA ILE A 151 -5.58 -5.27 16.57
C ILE A 151 -4.57 -4.15 16.79
N HIS A 152 -3.35 -4.48 17.24
CA HIS A 152 -2.26 -3.53 17.48
C HIS A 152 -2.65 -2.29 18.32
N GLY A 153 -3.57 -2.48 19.28
CA GLY A 153 -4.09 -1.41 20.14
C GLY A 153 -5.30 -0.65 19.58
N PHE A 154 -5.68 -0.89 18.33
CA PHE A 154 -6.87 -0.32 17.71
C PHE A 154 -8.09 -1.19 17.97
N ARG A 155 -9.21 -0.55 18.35
CA ARG A 155 -10.51 -1.22 18.46
C ARG A 155 -11.16 -1.27 17.08
N THR A 156 -11.27 -2.47 16.54
CA THR A 156 -11.66 -2.75 15.15
C THR A 156 -12.99 -3.49 15.06
N LYS A 157 -13.70 -3.30 13.95
CA LYS A 157 -14.82 -4.13 13.54
C LYS A 157 -14.38 -5.02 12.39
N LYS A 158 -14.58 -6.33 12.53
CA LYS A 158 -14.25 -7.29 11.48
C LYS A 158 -15.38 -7.35 10.43
N TRP A 159 -14.99 -7.42 9.17
CA TRP A 159 -15.84 -7.67 8.02
C TRP A 159 -15.30 -8.87 7.26
N THR A 160 -16.18 -9.77 6.84
CA THR A 160 -15.81 -10.92 6.00
C THR A 160 -16.57 -10.83 4.69
N THR A 161 -15.84 -10.66 3.58
CA THR A 161 -16.37 -10.73 2.23
C THR A 161 -16.03 -12.09 1.63
N THR A 162 -17.03 -12.79 1.09
CA THR A 162 -16.84 -14.08 0.42
C THR A 162 -17.25 -13.95 -1.04
N LEU A 163 -16.35 -14.38 -1.94
CA LEU A 163 -16.59 -14.53 -3.38
C LEU A 163 -16.58 -16.01 -3.70
N GLU A 164 -17.71 -16.54 -4.11
CA GLU A 164 -17.86 -17.95 -4.43
C GLU A 164 -17.80 -18.18 -5.94
N PHE A 165 -16.98 -19.14 -6.35
CA PHE A 165 -16.84 -19.62 -7.71
C PHE A 165 -17.21 -21.10 -7.78
N SER A 166 -17.28 -21.66 -8.98
CA SER A 166 -17.60 -23.08 -9.22
C SER A 166 -16.69 -24.04 -8.45
N GLU A 167 -15.39 -23.74 -8.42
CA GLU A 167 -14.33 -24.63 -7.94
C GLU A 167 -13.69 -24.18 -6.63
N PHE A 168 -13.75 -22.89 -6.30
CA PHE A 168 -13.11 -22.32 -5.12
C PHE A 168 -13.91 -21.14 -4.57
N LYS A 169 -13.53 -20.66 -3.40
CA LYS A 169 -13.98 -19.37 -2.86
C LYS A 169 -12.80 -18.54 -2.38
N TRP A 170 -12.91 -17.24 -2.58
CA TRP A 170 -12.06 -16.25 -1.90
C TRP A 170 -12.78 -15.77 -0.65
N VAL A 171 -12.05 -15.78 0.47
CA VAL A 171 -12.51 -15.21 1.74
C VAL A 171 -11.57 -14.08 2.09
N ILE A 172 -12.13 -12.88 2.22
CA ILE A 172 -11.44 -11.64 2.51
C ILE A 172 -11.92 -11.16 3.87
N ASP A 173 -11.05 -11.19 4.87
CA ASP A 173 -11.32 -10.63 6.19
C ASP A 173 -10.67 -9.23 6.26
N GLU A 174 -11.45 -8.20 6.57
CA GLU A 174 -11.01 -6.80 6.67
C GLU A 174 -11.36 -6.25 8.06
N TRP A 175 -10.42 -5.58 8.72
CA TRP A 175 -10.63 -4.96 10.02
C TRP A 175 -10.67 -3.45 9.87
N SER A 176 -11.85 -2.87 10.15
CA SER A 176 -12.08 -1.44 10.04
C SER A 176 -12.10 -0.72 11.38
N VAL A 177 -11.58 0.49 11.41
CA VAL A 177 -11.71 1.44 12.51
C VAL A 177 -12.54 2.62 12.06
N LYS A 178 -13.32 3.22 12.97
CA LYS A 178 -14.24 4.30 12.60
C LYS A 178 -13.53 5.49 11.96
N GLU A 179 -12.38 5.89 12.53
CA GLU A 179 -11.58 7.01 12.07
C GLU A 179 -10.15 6.89 12.61
N LEU A 180 -9.16 7.21 11.77
CA LEU A 180 -7.76 7.37 12.16
C LEU A 180 -7.25 8.71 11.65
N SER A 181 -7.30 9.74 12.49
CA SER A 181 -6.86 11.09 12.11
C SER A 181 -5.39 11.12 11.67
N LEU A 182 -4.54 10.30 12.28
CA LEU A 182 -3.13 10.21 11.92
C LEU A 182 -2.91 9.51 10.56
N LEU A 183 -3.79 8.59 10.18
CA LEU A 183 -3.74 7.95 8.87
C LEU A 183 -4.15 8.94 7.77
N ARG A 184 -5.17 9.75 8.04
CA ARG A 184 -5.54 10.86 7.14
C ARG A 184 -4.43 11.88 6.98
N LEU A 185 -3.67 12.15 8.05
CA LEU A 185 -2.49 12.98 7.96
C LEU A 185 -1.41 12.32 7.09
N ALA A 186 -1.16 11.01 7.28
CA ALA A 186 -0.24 10.26 6.42
C ALA A 186 -0.67 10.32 4.93
N ASP A 187 -1.95 10.11 4.63
CA ASP A 187 -2.49 10.21 3.27
C ASP A 187 -2.31 11.62 2.70
N SER A 188 -2.54 12.65 3.51
CA SER A 188 -2.34 14.05 3.09
C SER A 188 -0.86 14.37 2.82
N LEU A 189 0.07 13.84 3.61
CA LEU A 189 1.51 14.02 3.39
C LEU A 189 1.98 13.23 2.17
N ASN A 190 1.57 11.98 2.03
CA ASN A 190 1.90 11.16 0.85
C ASN A 190 1.30 11.74 -0.44
N ARG A 191 0.09 12.32 -0.39
CA ARG A 191 -0.49 13.03 -1.54
C ARG A 191 0.39 14.19 -2.00
N GLN A 192 0.97 14.95 -1.07
CA GLN A 192 1.86 16.06 -1.40
C GLN A 192 3.14 15.57 -2.11
N VAL A 193 3.75 14.49 -1.60
CA VAL A 193 4.91 13.82 -2.23
C VAL A 193 4.57 13.33 -3.64
N LEU A 194 3.43 12.67 -3.83
CA LEU A 194 3.04 12.17 -5.16
C LEU A 194 2.79 13.32 -6.16
N ILE A 195 2.31 14.47 -5.69
CA ILE A 195 2.14 15.66 -6.51
C ILE A 195 3.50 16.24 -6.93
N SER A 196 4.50 16.26 -6.04
CA SER A 196 5.84 16.74 -6.39
C SER A 196 6.52 15.85 -7.43
N GLN A 197 6.22 14.55 -7.42
CA GLN A 197 6.62 13.58 -8.46
C GLN A 197 5.82 13.70 -9.76
N GLY A 198 4.82 14.58 -9.85
CA GLY A 198 4.00 14.75 -11.06
C GLY A 198 2.98 13.63 -11.31
N ILE A 199 2.68 12.81 -10.29
CA ILE A 199 1.70 11.71 -10.40
C ILE A 199 0.28 12.28 -10.53
N ASN A 200 -0.54 11.68 -11.39
CA ASN A 200 -1.90 12.15 -11.64
C ASN A 200 -2.87 11.86 -10.45
N ASP A 201 -3.94 12.67 -10.33
CA ASP A 201 -4.91 12.57 -9.23
C ASP A 201 -5.60 11.20 -9.11
N THR A 202 -5.78 10.49 -10.23
CA THR A 202 -6.38 9.14 -10.23
C THR A 202 -5.47 8.13 -9.53
N LEU A 203 -4.19 8.12 -9.86
CA LEU A 203 -3.17 7.27 -9.24
C LEU A 203 -2.93 7.67 -7.77
N ILE A 204 -2.98 8.96 -7.45
CA ILE A 204 -2.91 9.44 -6.06
C ILE A 204 -4.09 8.88 -5.24
N THR A 205 -5.31 8.92 -5.78
CA THR A 205 -6.51 8.48 -5.07
C THR A 205 -6.43 7.00 -4.68
N ILE A 206 -5.98 6.14 -5.61
CA ILE A 206 -5.82 4.70 -5.37
C ILE A 206 -4.61 4.37 -4.47
N SER A 207 -3.66 5.30 -4.29
CA SER A 207 -2.45 5.12 -3.49
C SER A 207 -2.60 5.56 -2.02
N SER A 208 -3.82 5.93 -1.59
CA SER A 208 -4.09 6.26 -0.19
C SER A 208 -4.04 5.00 0.68
N TYR A 209 -3.45 5.07 1.87
CA TYR A 209 -3.18 3.93 2.72
C TYR A 209 -4.47 3.32 3.28
N GLY A 210 -5.36 4.13 3.88
CA GLY A 210 -6.58 3.63 4.53
C GLY A 210 -7.57 2.98 3.57
N SER A 211 -7.79 3.60 2.41
CA SER A 211 -8.64 3.04 1.36
C SER A 211 -7.91 1.95 0.54
N GLY A 212 -6.59 2.04 0.42
CA GLY A 212 -5.74 1.09 -0.31
C GLY A 212 -5.72 -0.30 0.30
N PHE A 213 -5.89 -0.43 1.63
CA PHE A 213 -6.07 -1.74 2.27
C PHE A 213 -7.43 -2.41 1.99
N SER A 214 -8.43 -1.66 1.52
CA SER A 214 -9.74 -2.19 1.08
C SER A 214 -9.88 -2.26 -0.44
N ASN A 215 -8.85 -1.82 -1.18
CA ASN A 215 -8.84 -1.90 -2.63
C ASN A 215 -8.60 -3.34 -3.05
N ASN A 216 -9.68 -4.11 -3.03
CA ASN A 216 -9.68 -5.52 -3.35
C ASN A 216 -9.30 -5.76 -4.83
N GLU A 217 -9.35 -4.75 -5.70
CA GLU A 217 -8.82 -4.81 -7.06
C GLU A 217 -7.29 -4.82 -7.08
N MET A 218 -6.63 -4.09 -6.18
CA MET A 218 -5.17 -4.11 -5.99
C MET A 218 -4.71 -5.37 -5.26
N ILE A 219 -5.48 -5.83 -4.26
CA ILE A 219 -5.15 -7.01 -3.44
C ILE A 219 -5.36 -8.33 -4.22
N LEU A 220 -6.37 -8.40 -5.09
CA LEU A 220 -6.67 -9.59 -5.90
C LEU A 220 -6.32 -9.41 -7.38
N GLY A 221 -5.62 -8.34 -7.77
CA GLY A 221 -5.28 -8.04 -9.17
C GLY A 221 -6.47 -8.12 -10.13
N ALA A 222 -7.70 -8.01 -9.60
CA ALA A 222 -8.93 -8.33 -10.29
C ALA A 222 -9.60 -7.02 -10.67
N THR A 223 -9.42 -6.60 -11.91
CA THR A 223 -10.14 -5.44 -12.44
C THR A 223 -11.65 -5.63 -12.27
N LYS A 224 -12.37 -4.58 -11.84
CA LYS A 224 -13.84 -4.52 -11.70
C LYS A 224 -14.44 -5.20 -10.47
N LEU A 225 -13.66 -5.56 -9.45
CA LEU A 225 -14.23 -6.11 -8.22
C LEU A 225 -15.15 -5.11 -7.50
N ASP A 226 -14.84 -3.82 -7.55
CA ASP A 226 -15.73 -2.79 -7.00
C ASP A 226 -17.04 -2.72 -7.79
N SER A 227 -16.97 -2.94 -9.11
CA SER A 227 -18.15 -3.05 -9.95
C SER A 227 -18.96 -4.32 -9.62
N VAL A 228 -18.30 -5.43 -9.29
CA VAL A 228 -18.95 -6.67 -8.83
C VAL A 228 -19.67 -6.44 -7.50
N TYR A 229 -19.05 -5.74 -6.55
CA TYR A 229 -19.67 -5.41 -5.27
C TYR A 229 -20.90 -4.53 -5.45
N GLN A 230 -20.78 -3.49 -6.28
CA GLN A 230 -21.91 -2.62 -6.61
C GLN A 230 -23.05 -3.39 -7.29
N ALA A 231 -22.74 -4.23 -8.28
CA ALA A 231 -23.72 -5.03 -9.00
C ALA A 231 -24.46 -6.04 -8.09
N ASN A 232 -23.78 -6.54 -7.06
CA ASN A 232 -24.35 -7.47 -6.07
C ASN A 232 -24.91 -6.76 -4.83
N GLY A 233 -25.02 -5.42 -4.83
CA GLY A 233 -25.58 -4.65 -3.72
C GLY A 233 -24.77 -4.74 -2.41
N ILE A 234 -23.48 -5.03 -2.50
CA ILE A 234 -22.59 -5.15 -1.35
C ILE A 234 -22.20 -3.75 -0.88
N PRO A 235 -22.59 -3.33 0.33
CA PRO A 235 -22.27 -1.99 0.82
C PRO A 235 -20.76 -1.87 1.08
N PRO A 236 -20.17 -0.68 0.86
CA PRO A 236 -18.78 -0.42 1.21
C PRO A 236 -18.57 -0.55 2.72
N ILE A 237 -17.37 -0.94 3.13
CA ILE A 237 -17.00 -0.97 4.54
C ILE A 237 -16.78 0.48 4.99
N SER A 238 -17.45 0.86 6.08
CA SER A 238 -17.28 2.18 6.68
C SER A 238 -16.01 2.24 7.53
N GLY A 239 -15.34 3.39 7.50
CA GLY A 239 -14.14 3.65 8.28
C GLY A 239 -12.86 3.38 7.49
N GLU A 240 -11.74 3.35 8.19
CA GLU A 240 -10.42 3.07 7.62
C GLU A 240 -10.07 1.59 7.84
N ILE A 241 -9.58 0.89 6.82
CA ILE A 241 -9.09 -0.48 6.97
C ILE A 241 -7.64 -0.43 7.47
N ILE A 242 -7.32 -1.20 8.50
CA ILE A 242 -5.95 -1.29 9.04
C ILE A 242 -5.34 -2.67 8.85
N LYS A 243 -6.14 -3.65 8.43
CA LYS A 243 -5.71 -5.02 8.18
C LYS A 243 -6.65 -5.70 7.19
N GLY A 244 -6.07 -6.43 6.26
CA GLY A 244 -6.77 -7.29 5.30
C GLY A 244 -6.08 -8.65 5.20
N ASP A 245 -6.86 -9.72 5.29
CA ASP A 245 -6.42 -11.10 5.14
C ASP A 245 -7.23 -11.79 4.05
N VAL A 246 -6.55 -12.37 3.07
CA VAL A 246 -7.15 -13.06 1.93
C VAL A 246 -6.79 -14.54 1.97
N LYS A 247 -7.78 -15.39 1.70
CA LYS A 247 -7.64 -16.85 1.67
C LYS A 247 -8.33 -17.41 0.44
N LYS A 248 -7.63 -18.26 -0.32
CA LYS A 248 -8.23 -19.12 -1.36
C LYS A 248 -8.54 -20.49 -0.78
N ILE A 249 -9.80 -20.90 -0.83
CA ILE A 249 -10.27 -22.18 -0.33
C ILE A 249 -10.86 -22.97 -1.50
N GLU A 250 -10.27 -24.11 -1.83
CA GLU A 250 -10.78 -25.02 -2.85
C GLU A 250 -12.06 -25.71 -2.36
N LYS A 251 -13.01 -25.97 -3.25
CA LYS A 251 -14.27 -26.63 -2.88
C LYS A 251 -14.01 -28.07 -2.40
N GLY A 252 -14.62 -28.43 -1.28
CA GLY A 252 -14.40 -29.73 -0.63
C GLY A 252 -13.15 -29.80 0.25
N ASN A 253 -12.44 -28.68 0.44
CA ASN A 253 -11.35 -28.54 1.41
C ASN A 253 -11.66 -27.39 2.38
N ASP A 254 -11.35 -27.59 3.66
CA ASP A 254 -11.50 -26.55 4.68
C ASP A 254 -10.21 -25.73 4.89
N ASN A 255 -9.06 -26.27 4.45
CA ASN A 255 -7.77 -25.60 4.58
C ASN A 255 -7.49 -24.69 3.38
N PRO A 256 -7.03 -23.45 3.60
CA PRO A 256 -6.68 -22.55 2.52
C PRO A 256 -5.47 -23.08 1.76
N LYS A 257 -5.55 -23.10 0.43
CA LYS A 257 -4.44 -23.46 -0.46
C LYS A 257 -3.38 -22.36 -0.49
N MET A 258 -3.83 -21.12 -0.35
CA MET A 258 -3.02 -19.91 -0.35
C MET A 258 -3.67 -18.89 0.56
N SER A 259 -2.84 -18.13 1.28
CA SER A 259 -3.30 -16.98 2.03
C SER A 259 -2.27 -15.88 2.00
N PHE A 260 -2.71 -14.64 1.94
CA PHE A 260 -1.85 -13.47 2.09
C PHE A 260 -2.60 -12.37 2.81
N GLY A 261 -1.88 -11.37 3.28
CA GLY A 261 -2.50 -10.28 4.01
C GLY A 261 -1.52 -9.15 4.24
N ILE A 262 -2.09 -8.05 4.71
CA ILE A 262 -1.38 -6.84 5.02
C ILE A 262 -2.00 -6.21 6.26
N GLU A 263 -1.15 -5.71 7.16
CA GLU A 263 -1.60 -5.06 8.39
C GLU A 263 -0.74 -3.85 8.75
N MET A 264 -1.37 -2.80 9.23
CA MET A 264 -0.72 -1.66 9.86
C MET A 264 -0.40 -2.04 11.31
N VAL A 265 0.88 -2.12 11.62
CA VAL A 265 1.39 -2.52 12.93
C VAL A 265 1.61 -1.30 13.83
N GLU A 266 2.16 -0.22 13.26
CA GLU A 266 2.42 1.02 13.97
C GLU A 266 1.96 2.23 13.16
N LEU A 267 1.46 3.25 13.87
CA LEU A 267 1.12 4.55 13.30
C LEU A 267 1.30 5.61 14.38
N TYR A 268 2.36 6.40 14.28
CA TYR A 268 2.73 7.41 15.28
C TYR A 268 3.07 8.75 14.64
N ALA A 269 2.78 9.82 15.37
CA ALA A 269 3.34 11.14 15.10
C ALA A 269 4.59 11.32 15.98
N GLU A 270 5.67 11.76 15.38
CA GLU A 270 6.97 11.95 16.01
C GLU A 270 7.49 13.35 15.74
N SER A 271 8.47 13.80 16.53
CA SER A 271 9.24 15.00 16.16
C SER A 271 9.98 14.77 14.85
N TYR A 272 9.99 15.79 13.99
CA TYR A 272 10.71 15.75 12.73
C TYR A 272 12.21 15.51 12.95
N ASP A 273 12.76 14.50 12.25
CA ASP A 273 14.18 14.17 12.24
C ASP A 273 14.68 14.24 10.79
N GLU A 274 15.44 15.29 10.47
CA GLU A 274 15.95 15.53 9.12
C GLU A 274 16.83 14.38 8.61
N ASN A 275 17.52 13.66 9.49
CA ASN A 275 18.35 12.52 9.11
C ASN A 275 17.53 11.35 8.55
N ARG A 276 16.22 11.32 8.81
CA ARG A 276 15.31 10.34 8.21
C ARG A 276 14.99 10.65 6.76
N PHE A 277 15.28 11.85 6.29
CA PHE A 277 14.96 12.30 4.93
C PHE A 277 16.20 12.73 4.15
N ALA A 278 17.37 12.21 4.53
CA ALA A 278 18.63 12.40 3.82
C ALA A 278 19.31 11.05 3.62
N ILE A 279 20.06 10.90 2.53
CA ILE A 279 20.96 9.75 2.37
C ILE A 279 22.03 9.85 3.47
N PRO A 280 22.24 8.79 4.28
CA PRO A 280 23.19 8.85 5.38
C PRO A 280 24.63 9.12 4.92
N GLU A 281 25.40 9.81 5.76
CA GLU A 281 26.82 10.05 5.49
C GLU A 281 27.58 8.72 5.32
N GLY A 282 28.44 8.67 4.29
CA GLY A 282 29.27 7.50 3.98
C GLY A 282 28.60 6.45 3.09
N TYR A 283 27.45 6.78 2.50
CA TYR A 283 26.92 6.02 1.36
C TYR A 283 27.64 6.45 0.07
N GLU A 284 27.93 5.50 -0.80
CA GLU A 284 28.57 5.73 -2.10
C GLU A 284 27.51 5.76 -3.21
N PHE A 285 27.61 6.76 -4.10
CA PHE A 285 26.74 6.81 -5.27
C PHE A 285 27.20 5.76 -6.28
N VAL A 286 26.25 4.95 -6.77
CA VAL A 286 26.48 3.95 -7.81
C VAL A 286 25.62 4.32 -9.01
N ASP A 287 26.25 4.38 -10.18
CA ASP A 287 25.60 4.66 -11.47
C ASP A 287 25.08 3.36 -12.11
#